data_AF-A0A8T1IIE4-F1
#
_entry.id   AF-A0A8T1IIE4-F1
#
_cell.length_a   1.000
_cell.length_b   1.000
_cell.length_c   1.000
_cell.angle_alpha   90.00
_cell.angle_beta   90.00
_cell.angle_gamma   90.00
#
_symmetry.space_group_name_H-M   'P 1'
#
loop_
_entity.id
_entity.type
_entity.pdbx_description
1 polymer ?
#
loop_
_entity_poly.entity_id
_entity_poly.type
_entity_poly.pdbx_seq_one_letter_code
_entity_poly.pdbx_strand_id
1 'polypeptide(L)'
;MQQWCVDQAAKIIEQRLFFQRRLNTQHLYRRELFSWLQDLMLADHSLVRQVPDLHDTGIHTILSSKFPGGVRYMRQQCYDSMAIVRQFGKPDLFITVTTNPKWPENQNNLLPGHTASDRPDVVTRVFNMKLKAIWRILPPTECLAICRLTFT
;
A
#
# COMPACT_ATOMS: atom_id res chain seq x y z
N MET A 1 10.54 -5.01 27.77
CA MET A 1 9.35 -4.85 26.91
C MET A 1 9.70 -4.58 25.45
N GLN A 2 10.69 -3.72 25.15
CA GLN A 2 11.03 -3.34 23.76
C GLN A 2 11.60 -4.50 22.92
N GLN A 3 12.43 -5.38 23.50
CA GLN A 3 13.04 -6.49 22.77
C GLN A 3 12.01 -7.52 22.28
N TRP A 4 10.96 -7.79 23.06
CA TRP A 4 9.88 -8.69 22.66
C TRP A 4 9.12 -8.15 21.43
N CYS A 5 8.83 -6.85 21.38
CA CYS A 5 8.16 -6.25 20.22
C CYS A 5 8.99 -6.38 18.94
N VAL A 6 10.32 -6.21 19.04
CA VAL A 6 11.23 -6.37 17.91
C VAL A 6 11.27 -7.82 17.43
N ASP A 7 11.35 -8.78 18.36
CA ASP A 7 11.34 -10.21 18.02
C ASP A 7 10.02 -10.65 17.37
N GLN A 8 8.88 -10.17 17.86
CA GLN A 8 7.59 -10.46 17.23
C GLN A 8 7.50 -9.83 15.84
N ALA A 9 7.96 -8.59 15.66
CA ALA A 9 7.99 -7.95 14.35
C ALA A 9 8.92 -8.68 13.37
N ALA A 10 10.09 -9.12 13.83
CA ALA A 10 11.04 -9.90 13.03
C ALA A 10 10.41 -11.23 12.56
N LYS A 11 9.72 -11.95 13.45
CA LYS A 11 8.99 -13.18 13.11
C LYS A 11 7.91 -12.95 12.06
N ILE A 12 7.13 -11.87 12.19
CA ILE A 12 6.08 -11.52 11.22
C ILE A 12 6.69 -11.20 9.85
N ILE A 13 7.78 -10.44 9.82
CA ILE A 13 8.50 -10.11 8.57
C ILE A 13 9.08 -11.38 7.94
N GLU A 14 9.68 -12.25 8.74
CA GLU A 14 10.24 -13.52 8.28
C GLU A 14 9.16 -14.43 7.69
N GLN A 15 8.02 -14.58 8.37
CA GLN A 15 6.88 -15.35 7.85
C GLN A 15 6.37 -14.79 6.52
N ARG A 16 6.30 -13.46 6.38
CA ARG A 16 5.92 -12.81 5.11
C ARG A 16 6.95 -13.06 4.00
N LEU A 17 8.23 -12.95 4.32
CA LEU A 17 9.32 -13.25 3.38
C LEU A 17 9.32 -14.72 2.97
N PHE A 18 9.10 -15.64 3.91
CA PHE A 18 8.98 -17.07 3.67
C PHE A 18 7.78 -17.37 2.77
N PHE A 19 6.62 -16.78 3.06
CA PHE A 19 5.43 -16.93 2.23
C PHE A 19 5.66 -16.45 0.80
N GLN A 20 6.30 -15.28 0.63
CA GLN A 20 6.59 -14.72 -0.69
C GLN A 20 7.66 -15.50 -1.46
N ARG A 21 8.66 -16.06 -0.77
CA ARG A 21 9.60 -17.04 -1.36
C ARG A 21 8.88 -18.32 -1.77
N ARG A 22 8.02 -18.87 -0.89
CA ARG A 22 7.30 -20.14 -1.11
C ARG A 22 6.26 -20.05 -2.23
N LEU A 23 5.59 -18.91 -2.38
CA LEU A 23 4.65 -18.63 -3.48
C LEU A 23 5.35 -18.34 -4.83
N ASN A 24 6.69 -18.33 -4.87
CA ASN A 24 7.52 -18.44 -6.06
C ASN A 24 7.05 -17.63 -7.29
N THR A 25 6.98 -16.30 -7.16
CA THR A 25 7.05 -15.40 -8.33
C THR A 25 8.50 -15.31 -8.89
N GLN A 26 9.48 -15.89 -8.20
CA GLN A 26 10.88 -15.86 -8.62
C GLN A 26 11.13 -16.57 -9.95
N HIS A 27 10.52 -17.72 -10.23
CA HIS A 27 10.72 -18.40 -11.52
C HIS A 27 10.18 -17.58 -12.71
N LEU A 28 9.11 -16.80 -12.51
CA LEU A 28 8.55 -15.92 -13.54
C LEU A 28 9.51 -14.75 -13.84
N TYR A 29 9.92 -14.01 -12.80
CA TYR A 29 10.86 -12.90 -12.97
C TYR A 29 12.25 -13.35 -13.42
N ARG A 30 12.70 -14.54 -12.97
CA ARG A 30 13.97 -15.12 -13.39
C ARG A 30 13.91 -15.51 -14.87
N ARG A 31 12.80 -16.06 -15.37
CA ARG A 31 12.68 -16.37 -16.81
C ARG A 31 12.70 -15.11 -17.67
N GLU A 32 11.93 -14.07 -17.33
CA GLU A 32 11.86 -12.84 -18.15
C GLU A 32 13.15 -12.00 -18.07
N LEU A 33 13.75 -11.88 -16.88
CA LEU A 33 14.99 -11.13 -16.71
C LEU A 33 16.18 -11.88 -17.33
N PHE A 34 16.25 -13.21 -17.17
CA PHE A 34 17.30 -14.01 -17.80
C PHE A 34 17.07 -14.15 -19.30
N SER A 35 15.83 -14.23 -19.82
CA SER A 35 15.60 -14.21 -21.27
C SER A 35 16.08 -12.88 -21.86
N TRP A 36 15.69 -11.74 -21.28
CA TRP A 36 16.13 -10.42 -21.75
C TRP A 36 17.65 -10.19 -21.61
N LEU A 37 18.26 -10.63 -20.50
CA LEU A 37 19.72 -10.58 -20.33
C LEU A 37 20.43 -11.53 -21.27
N GLN A 38 19.88 -12.73 -21.51
CA GLN A 38 20.41 -13.70 -22.47
C GLN A 38 20.31 -13.16 -23.89
N ASP A 39 19.20 -12.51 -24.25
CA ASP A 39 19.01 -11.83 -25.53
C ASP A 39 20.01 -10.68 -25.71
N LEU A 40 20.29 -9.90 -24.65
CA LEU A 40 21.32 -8.85 -24.66
C LEU A 40 22.75 -9.40 -24.70
N MET A 41 23.05 -10.47 -23.96
CA MET A 41 24.36 -11.14 -23.98
C MET A 41 24.63 -11.83 -25.33
N LEU A 42 23.58 -12.33 -25.99
CA LEU A 42 23.63 -12.82 -27.36
C LEU A 42 23.71 -11.68 -28.38
N ALA A 43 23.30 -10.45 -28.05
CA ALA A 43 23.50 -9.30 -28.92
C ALA A 43 24.91 -8.69 -28.76
N ASP A 44 25.48 -8.71 -27.56
CA ASP A 44 26.78 -8.11 -27.21
C ASP A 44 27.82 -9.20 -26.85
N HIS A 45 28.36 -9.84 -27.87
CA HIS A 45 29.38 -10.90 -27.75
C HIS A 45 30.71 -10.44 -27.10
N SER A 46 30.90 -9.15 -26.86
CA SER A 46 32.13 -8.54 -26.35
C SER A 46 32.24 -8.45 -24.82
N LEU A 47 31.15 -8.62 -24.06
CA LEU A 47 31.13 -8.40 -22.60
C LEU A 47 31.35 -9.67 -21.75
N VAL A 48 31.40 -10.85 -22.37
CA VAL A 48 31.41 -12.16 -21.69
C VAL A 48 32.71 -12.44 -20.92
N ARG A 49 33.77 -11.65 -21.08
CA ARG A 49 35.10 -11.97 -20.52
C ARG A 49 35.32 -11.57 -19.05
N GLN A 50 34.37 -10.90 -18.38
CA GLN A 50 34.60 -10.33 -17.04
C GLN A 50 33.51 -10.63 -15.99
N VAL A 51 32.86 -11.78 -16.03
CA VAL A 51 31.99 -12.20 -14.92
C VAL A 51 32.75 -13.21 -14.06
N PRO A 52 33.29 -12.82 -12.88
CA PRO A 52 33.90 -13.77 -11.96
C PRO A 52 32.82 -14.68 -11.37
N ASP A 53 33.19 -15.94 -11.11
CA ASP A 53 32.31 -16.99 -10.61
C ASP A 53 31.53 -16.56 -9.36
N LEU A 54 30.23 -16.33 -9.53
CA LEU A 54 29.27 -15.92 -8.50
C LEU A 54 28.88 -17.07 -7.55
N HIS A 55 29.82 -17.94 -7.16
CA HIS A 55 29.51 -19.13 -6.37
C HIS A 55 29.43 -18.86 -4.85
N ASP A 56 29.90 -17.71 -4.37
CA ASP A 56 30.06 -17.43 -2.92
C ASP A 56 29.21 -16.26 -2.39
N THR A 57 28.31 -15.71 -3.20
CA THR A 57 27.33 -14.72 -2.72
C THR A 57 26.02 -15.42 -2.42
N GLY A 58 25.55 -15.34 -1.16
CA GLY A 58 24.25 -15.86 -0.75
C GLY A 58 23.15 -15.51 -1.76
N ILE A 59 22.26 -16.47 -2.02
CA ILE A 59 21.29 -16.43 -3.13
C ILE A 59 20.63 -15.05 -3.22
N HIS A 60 20.97 -14.29 -4.27
CA HIS A 60 20.41 -12.96 -4.50
C HIS A 60 18.91 -13.07 -4.78
N THR A 61 18.13 -12.91 -3.72
CA THR A 61 16.68 -13.11 -3.75
C THR A 61 16.03 -11.78 -4.10
N ILE A 62 15.65 -11.61 -5.36
CA ILE A 62 14.86 -10.45 -5.79
C ILE A 62 13.51 -10.48 -5.09
N LEU A 63 13.24 -9.44 -4.30
CA LEU A 63 11.99 -9.30 -3.59
C LEU A 63 10.91 -8.77 -4.54
N SER A 64 9.81 -9.51 -4.71
CA SER A 64 8.66 -9.05 -5.50
C SER A 64 8.08 -7.74 -4.93
N SER A 65 7.49 -6.93 -5.81
CA SER A 65 6.82 -5.67 -5.50
C SER A 65 5.64 -5.81 -4.53
N LYS A 66 5.18 -7.04 -4.24
CA LYS A 66 4.18 -7.32 -3.20
C LYS A 66 4.69 -7.13 -1.77
N PHE A 67 6.00 -7.04 -1.55
CA PHE A 67 6.55 -6.83 -0.22
C PHE A 67 6.55 -5.35 0.16
N PRO A 68 5.77 -4.94 1.16
CA PRO A 68 5.68 -3.53 1.56
C PRO A 68 7.03 -3.02 2.08
N GLY A 69 7.40 -1.81 1.69
CA GLY A 69 8.64 -1.14 2.12
C GLY A 69 9.87 -1.43 1.27
N GLY A 70 9.79 -2.34 0.30
CA GLY A 70 10.86 -2.55 -0.68
C GLY A 70 10.89 -1.49 -1.79
N VAL A 71 12.05 -1.28 -2.43
CA VAL A 71 12.20 -0.34 -3.56
C VAL A 71 11.23 -0.65 -4.71
N ARG A 72 10.99 -1.94 -5.01
CA ARG A 72 10.06 -2.37 -6.05
C ARG A 72 8.59 -2.12 -5.69
N TYR A 73 8.24 -2.26 -4.41
CA TYR A 73 6.91 -1.92 -3.92
C TYR A 73 6.65 -0.42 -4.10
N MET A 74 7.59 0.43 -3.67
CA MET A 74 7.47 1.88 -3.85
C MET A 74 7.36 2.26 -5.32
N ARG A 75 8.19 1.67 -6.20
CA ARG A 75 8.12 1.92 -7.65
C ARG A 75 6.77 1.52 -8.23
N GLN A 76 6.23 0.37 -7.85
CA GLN A 76 4.91 -0.04 -8.33
C GLN A 76 3.81 0.90 -7.85
N GLN A 77 3.83 1.32 -6.58
CA GLN A 77 2.87 2.29 -6.06
C GLN A 77 2.92 3.62 -6.82
N CYS A 78 4.12 4.08 -7.22
CA CYS A 78 4.25 5.26 -8.08
C CYS A 78 3.61 5.04 -9.46
N TYR A 79 3.85 3.89 -10.10
CA TYR A 79 3.24 3.59 -11.40
C TYR A 79 1.72 3.46 -11.32
N ASP A 80 1.19 2.82 -10.27
CA ASP A 80 -0.24 2.70 -10.03
C ASP A 80 -0.86 4.10 -9.83
N SER A 81 -0.19 4.97 -9.06
CA SER A 81 -0.62 6.36 -8.87
C SER A 81 -0.63 7.15 -10.18
N MET A 82 0.42 6.99 -11.00
CA MET A 82 0.49 7.63 -12.33
C MET A 82 -0.60 7.10 -13.27
N ALA A 83 -0.95 5.81 -13.20
CA ALA A 83 -2.03 5.24 -13.98
C ALA A 83 -3.39 5.83 -13.58
N ILE A 84 -3.64 6.01 -12.28
CA ILE A 84 -4.84 6.68 -11.76
C ILE A 84 -4.91 8.12 -12.27
N VAL A 85 -3.83 8.89 -12.15
CA VAL A 85 -3.77 10.28 -12.64
C VAL A 85 -3.95 10.35 -14.16
N ARG A 86 -3.44 9.38 -14.91
CA ARG A 86 -3.64 9.32 -16.36
C ARG A 86 -5.10 9.05 -16.74
N GLN A 87 -5.82 8.24 -15.96
CA GLN A 87 -7.21 7.87 -16.24
C GLN A 87 -8.21 8.92 -15.77
N PHE A 88 -8.01 9.48 -14.57
CA PHE A 88 -8.95 10.39 -13.91
C PHE A 88 -8.51 11.86 -13.94
N GLY A 89 -7.38 12.15 -14.59
CA GLY A 89 -6.81 13.48 -14.62
C GLY A 89 -6.07 13.85 -13.35
N LYS A 90 -5.62 15.11 -13.27
CA LYS A 90 -4.84 15.58 -12.14
C LYS A 90 -5.81 15.98 -11.03
N PRO A 91 -5.69 15.40 -9.83
CA PRO A 91 -6.52 15.84 -8.71
C PRO A 91 -6.21 17.29 -8.36
N ASP A 92 -7.22 18.15 -8.43
CA ASP A 92 -7.13 19.56 -8.04
C ASP A 92 -7.27 19.75 -6.53
N LEU A 93 -8.01 18.85 -5.87
CA LEU A 93 -8.33 18.96 -4.45
C LEU A 93 -8.23 17.60 -3.74
N PHE A 94 -7.45 17.59 -2.65
CA PHE A 94 -7.38 16.48 -1.71
C PHE A 94 -8.11 16.85 -0.42
N ILE A 95 -9.30 16.29 -0.22
CA ILE A 95 -10.10 16.52 0.99
C ILE A 95 -9.93 15.33 1.93
N THR A 96 -9.56 15.62 3.17
CA THR A 96 -9.59 14.65 4.26
C THR A 96 -10.75 14.98 5.18
N VAL A 97 -11.74 14.08 5.24
CA VAL A 97 -12.88 14.21 6.17
C VAL A 97 -12.66 13.25 7.32
N THR A 98 -12.56 13.81 8.52
CA THR A 98 -12.42 13.06 9.79
C THR A 98 -13.72 13.11 10.58
N THR A 99 -14.05 12.00 11.24
CA THR A 99 -15.17 11.94 12.19
C THR A 99 -14.85 12.70 13.46
N ASN A 100 -15.75 13.58 13.88
CA ASN A 100 -15.68 14.19 15.21
C ASN A 100 -16.73 13.53 16.13
N PRO A 101 -16.32 12.83 17.20
CA PRO A 101 -17.25 12.20 18.13
C PRO A 101 -18.08 13.23 18.93
N LYS A 102 -17.67 14.49 18.99
CA LYS A 102 -18.37 15.59 19.69
C LYS A 102 -19.47 16.24 18.85
N TRP A 103 -19.77 15.72 17.68
CA TRP A 103 -20.90 16.25 16.88
C TRP A 103 -22.23 16.05 17.62
N PRO A 104 -23.11 17.06 17.63
CA PRO A 104 -24.39 16.97 18.32
C PRO A 104 -25.26 15.83 17.77
N GLU A 105 -25.15 15.53 16.47
CA GLU A 105 -25.86 14.41 15.85
C GLU A 105 -25.41 13.05 16.41
N ASN A 106 -24.15 12.92 16.84
CA ASN A 106 -23.68 11.74 17.54
C ASN A 106 -24.22 11.77 18.97
N GLN A 107 -23.92 12.83 19.74
CA GLN A 107 -24.27 12.91 21.17
C GLN A 107 -25.77 12.72 21.45
N ASN A 108 -26.65 13.26 20.60
CA ASN A 108 -28.10 13.12 20.75
C ASN A 108 -28.60 11.68 20.55
N ASN A 109 -27.84 10.83 19.85
CA ASN A 109 -28.17 9.43 19.58
C ASN A 109 -27.42 8.45 20.49
N LEU A 110 -26.56 8.96 21.39
CA LEU A 110 -25.88 8.16 22.39
C LEU A 110 -26.75 8.07 23.65
N LEU A 111 -26.79 6.87 24.24
CA LEU A 111 -27.40 6.64 25.54
C LEU A 111 -26.53 7.28 26.64
N PRO A 112 -27.11 7.71 27.77
CA PRO A 112 -26.34 8.24 28.89
C PRO A 112 -25.26 7.23 29.32
N GLY A 113 -24.01 7.70 29.40
CA GLY A 113 -22.85 6.88 29.78
C GLY A 113 -22.18 6.10 28.64
N HIS A 114 -22.71 6.11 27.43
CA HIS A 114 -22.04 5.49 26.27
C HIS A 114 -21.08 6.48 25.60
N THR A 115 -20.02 5.95 25.00
CA THR A 115 -19.03 6.69 24.22
C THR A 115 -19.26 6.46 22.73
N ALA A 116 -18.74 7.35 21.87
CA ALA A 116 -18.85 7.21 20.41
C ALA A 116 -18.25 5.89 19.88
N SER A 117 -17.26 5.34 20.60
CA SER A 117 -16.66 4.04 20.29
C SER A 117 -17.57 2.85 20.60
N ASP A 118 -18.52 3.01 21.54
CA ASP A 118 -19.46 1.93 21.91
C ASP A 118 -20.59 1.77 20.88
N ARG A 119 -20.86 2.82 20.10
CA ARG A 119 -21.90 2.85 19.06
C ARG A 119 -21.31 3.32 17.72
N PRO A 120 -20.42 2.52 17.10
CA PRO A 120 -19.79 2.88 15.84
C PRO A 120 -20.79 3.04 14.70
N ASP A 121 -21.95 2.39 14.78
CA ASP A 121 -23.02 2.48 13.78
C ASP A 121 -23.56 3.91 13.62
N VAL A 122 -23.75 4.61 14.76
CA VAL A 122 -24.26 5.98 14.80
C VAL A 122 -23.23 6.92 14.17
N VAL A 123 -21.98 6.80 14.61
CA VAL A 123 -20.86 7.62 14.12
C VAL A 123 -20.68 7.43 12.61
N THR A 124 -20.72 6.18 12.14
CA THR A 124 -20.59 5.85 10.71
C THR A 124 -21.73 6.44 9.89
N ARG A 125 -22.96 6.41 10.42
CA ARG A 125 -24.13 6.97 9.74
C ARG A 125 -24.07 8.49 9.66
N VAL A 126 -23.72 9.17 10.74
CA VAL A 126 -23.53 10.63 10.77
C VAL A 126 -22.39 11.05 9.83
N PHE A 127 -21.28 10.30 9.84
CA PHE A 127 -20.18 10.52 8.91
C PHE A 127 -20.61 10.42 7.45
N ASN A 128 -21.34 9.36 7.10
CA ASN A 128 -21.84 9.17 5.73
C ASN A 128 -22.78 10.32 5.31
N MET A 129 -23.62 10.82 6.22
CA MET A 129 -24.46 11.99 5.95
C MET A 129 -23.64 13.26 5.69
N LYS A 130 -22.62 13.54 6.51
CA LYS A 130 -21.70 14.68 6.31
C LYS A 130 -20.89 14.55 5.02
N LEU A 131 -20.40 13.34 4.72
CA LEU A 131 -19.72 13.07 3.47
C LEU A 131 -20.61 13.36 2.26
N LYS A 132 -21.84 12.85 2.24
CA LYS A 132 -22.78 13.11 1.14
C LYS A 132 -23.09 14.60 0.97
N ALA A 133 -23.18 15.34 2.08
CA ALA A 133 -23.36 16.79 2.02
C ALA A 133 -22.15 17.49 1.38
N ILE A 134 -20.93 17.08 1.74
CA ILE A 134 -19.68 17.60 1.15
C ILE A 134 -19.64 17.29 -0.36
N TRP A 135 -19.93 16.05 -0.75
CA TRP A 135 -19.99 15.63 -2.15
C TRP A 135 -21.02 16.43 -2.97
N ARG A 136 -22.11 16.90 -2.36
CA ARG A 136 -23.12 17.71 -3.03
C ARG A 136 -22.67 19.15 -3.27
N ILE A 137 -21.82 19.69 -2.39
CA ILE A 137 -21.33 21.08 -2.48
C ILE A 137 -20.16 21.17 -3.45
N LEU A 138 -19.36 20.10 -3.57
CA LEU A 138 -18.19 20.08 -4.44
C LEU A 138 -18.57 20.03 -5.92
N PRO A 139 -17.86 20.76 -6.79
CA PRO A 139 -18.03 20.61 -8.23
C PRO A 139 -17.65 19.19 -8.67
N PRO A 140 -18.24 18.67 -9.76
CA PRO A 140 -17.99 17.29 -10.24
C PRO A 140 -16.59 17.07 -10.83
N THR A 141 -15.69 18.05 -10.74
CA THR A 141 -14.34 18.01 -11.33
C THR A 141 -13.36 17.29 -10.42
N GLU A 142 -12.84 16.15 -10.90
CA GLU A 142 -11.59 15.46 -10.53
C GLU A 142 -11.15 15.50 -9.04
N CYS A 143 -12.09 15.37 -8.10
CA CYS A 143 -11.79 15.36 -6.66
C CYS A 143 -11.36 13.96 -6.19
N LEU A 144 -10.15 13.84 -5.62
CA LEU A 144 -9.76 12.66 -4.85
C LEU A 144 -10.01 12.92 -3.37
N ALA A 145 -11.04 12.28 -2.81
CA ALA A 145 -11.33 12.36 -1.37
C ALA A 145 -10.78 11.12 -0.65
N ILE A 146 -9.92 11.34 0.35
CA ILE A 146 -9.47 10.28 1.25
C ILE A 146 -10.31 10.38 2.53
N CYS A 147 -11.20 9.42 2.73
CA CYS A 147 -12.05 9.36 3.92
C CYS A 147 -11.39 8.48 4.98
N ARG A 148 -11.18 9.02 6.19
CA ARG A 148 -10.62 8.25 7.30
C ARG A 148 -11.61 8.22 8.47
N LEU A 149 -12.17 7.03 8.72
CA LEU A 149 -12.91 6.71 9.94
C LEU A 149 -11.90 6.30 11.01
N THR A 150 -11.55 7.20 11.92
CA THR A 150 -10.77 6.85 13.12
C THR A 150 -11.64 7.02 14.34
N PHE A 151 -11.88 5.91 15.05
CA PHE A 151 -12.42 5.92 16.40
C PHE A 151 -11.27 6.24 17.35
N THR A 152 -11.30 7.42 17.96
CA THR A 152 -10.39 7.81 19.06
C THR A 152 -10.99 7.42 20.39
#